data_AF-A0A3E0KJ32-F1
#
_entry.id   AF-A0A3E0KJ32-F1
#
_cell.length_a   1.000
_cell.length_b   1.000
_cell.length_c   1.000
_cell.angle_alpha   90.00
_cell.angle_beta   90.00
_cell.angle_gamma   90.00
#
_symmetry.space_group_name_H-M   'P 1'
#
loop_
_entity.id
_entity.type
_entity.pdbx_description
1 polymer ?
#
loop_
_entity_poly.entity_id
_entity_poly.type
_entity_poly.pdbx_seq_one_letter_code
_entity_poly.pdbx_strand_id
1 'polypeptide(L)'
;GARGGVRPEELDVARAVRMSAGLPYFYRPVVQYFPTPRGGFPGYIVDGGLLSNFPVWLFDVAGPPPWPTLGFMLADPRYGKPHRIRGPVSFGSALVATMLEAHDARHLEASDSVRTIRIPTTGVRTTDFDLTPGQRRRLYEAGVEAARRFFAEWDFQRYVRLYRSGSGAGPGAGAVGDARSRSHMRNEVHRDVVQRRLHFRQR
;
A
#
# COMPACT_ATOMS: atom_id res chain seq x y z
N GLY A 1 12.20 -28.51 13.78
CA GLY A 1 11.81 -29.00 12.44
C GLY A 1 12.19 -27.95 11.42
N ALA A 2 12.98 -28.31 10.41
CA ALA A 2 13.67 -27.42 9.49
C ALA A 2 12.73 -26.45 8.75
N ARG A 3 12.92 -25.14 8.96
CA ARG A 3 12.28 -24.06 8.18
C ARG A 3 13.15 -23.81 6.95
N GLY A 4 12.70 -24.30 5.80
CA GLY A 4 13.42 -24.26 4.51
C GLY A 4 13.44 -22.88 3.83
N GLY A 5 13.77 -21.83 4.56
CA GLY A 5 14.02 -20.50 4.01
C GLY A 5 15.21 -19.88 4.72
N VAL A 6 15.86 -18.90 4.08
CA VAL A 6 16.78 -18.02 4.81
C VAL A 6 16.00 -17.44 5.97
N ARG A 7 16.51 -17.57 7.20
CA ARG A 7 15.84 -16.96 8.35
C ARG A 7 15.75 -15.46 8.10
N PRO A 8 14.61 -14.79 8.36
CA PRO A 8 14.47 -13.37 8.10
C PRO A 8 15.61 -12.53 8.70
N GLU A 9 16.06 -12.91 9.90
CA GLU A 9 17.19 -12.34 10.63
C GLU A 9 18.57 -12.51 9.96
N GLU A 10 18.70 -13.42 8.99
CA GLU A 10 19.93 -13.70 8.24
C GLU A 10 19.87 -13.21 6.79
N LEU A 11 18.72 -12.70 6.36
CA LEU A 11 18.56 -12.20 5.00
C LEU A 11 19.18 -10.80 4.90
N ASP A 12 20.21 -10.68 4.06
CA ASP A 12 20.80 -9.39 3.74
C ASP A 12 19.74 -8.39 3.24
N VAL A 13 19.80 -7.17 3.76
CA VAL A 13 18.82 -6.12 3.47
C VAL A 13 18.83 -5.76 1.99
N ALA A 14 20.01 -5.66 1.36
CA ALA A 14 20.09 -5.34 -0.07
C ALA A 14 19.48 -6.46 -0.92
N ARG A 15 19.66 -7.72 -0.53
CA ARG A 15 19.01 -8.87 -1.17
C ARG A 15 17.50 -8.85 -1.00
N ALA A 16 16.99 -8.53 0.20
CA ALA A 16 15.56 -8.39 0.46
C ALA A 16 14.94 -7.27 -0.38
N VAL A 17 15.60 -6.11 -0.45
CA VAL A 17 15.18 -4.98 -1.31
C VAL A 17 15.17 -5.39 -2.79
N ARG A 18 16.21 -6.11 -3.24
CA ARG A 18 16.28 -6.62 -4.62
C ARG A 18 15.14 -7.60 -4.94
N MET A 19 14.76 -8.45 -3.99
CA MET A 19 13.60 -9.34 -4.12
C MET A 19 12.30 -8.51 -4.22
N SER A 20 12.13 -7.51 -3.36
CA SER A 20 10.93 -6.69 -3.29
C SER A 20 10.71 -5.78 -4.50
N ALA A 21 11.76 -5.36 -5.20
CA ALA A 21 11.72 -4.48 -6.38
C ALA A 21 11.92 -5.23 -7.71
N GLY A 22 11.75 -6.55 -7.70
CA GLY A 22 12.00 -7.43 -8.85
C GLY A 22 10.85 -7.48 -9.84
N LEU A 23 10.48 -6.35 -10.43
CA LEU A 23 9.31 -6.24 -11.31
C LEU A 23 9.46 -7.14 -12.56
N PRO A 24 8.52 -8.08 -12.83
CA PRO A 24 8.60 -8.97 -13.99
C PRO A 24 8.68 -8.19 -15.31
N TYR A 25 9.36 -8.79 -16.30
CA TYR A 25 9.71 -8.19 -17.59
C TYR A 25 10.76 -7.06 -17.55
N PHE A 26 10.97 -6.42 -16.39
CA PHE A 26 11.98 -5.37 -16.24
C PHE A 26 13.25 -5.87 -15.55
N TYR A 27 13.10 -6.80 -14.60
CA TYR A 27 14.23 -7.37 -13.85
C TYR A 27 14.22 -8.90 -13.84
N ARG A 28 15.41 -9.51 -13.76
CA ARG A 28 15.54 -10.95 -13.53
C ARG A 28 15.10 -11.29 -12.11
N PRO A 29 14.25 -12.31 -11.91
CA PRO A 29 13.80 -12.73 -10.58
C PRO A 29 14.98 -13.23 -9.75
N VAL A 30 14.88 -13.07 -8.43
CA VAL A 30 15.84 -13.69 -7.51
C VAL A 30 15.44 -15.15 -7.31
N VAL A 31 16.37 -16.07 -7.55
CA VAL A 31 16.14 -17.50 -7.30
C VAL A 31 16.48 -17.81 -5.84
N GLN A 32 15.53 -18.44 -5.14
CA GLN A 32 15.72 -18.94 -3.78
C GLN A 32 15.38 -20.43 -3.76
N TYR A 33 16.27 -21.24 -3.19
CA TYR A 33 16.01 -22.67 -3.04
C TYR A 33 15.22 -22.92 -1.75
N PHE A 34 14.16 -23.73 -1.87
CA PHE A 34 13.31 -24.14 -0.75
C PHE A 34 13.48 -25.64 -0.53
N PRO A 35 14.19 -26.10 0.52
CA PRO A 35 14.32 -27.52 0.80
C PRO A 35 12.96 -28.10 1.21
N THR A 36 12.67 -29.29 0.69
CA THR A 36 11.53 -30.10 1.11
C THR A 36 12.06 -31.48 1.54
N PRO A 37 11.27 -32.27 2.28
CA PRO A 37 11.62 -33.66 2.56
C PRO A 37 11.89 -34.51 1.31
N ARG A 38 11.49 -34.04 0.12
CA ARG A 38 11.64 -34.73 -1.18
C ARG A 38 12.73 -34.11 -2.08
N GLY A 39 13.61 -33.27 -1.55
CA GLY A 39 14.77 -32.75 -2.28
C GLY A 39 14.75 -31.25 -2.58
N GLY A 40 13.66 -30.54 -2.33
CA GLY A 40 13.57 -29.09 -2.54
C GLY A 40 13.28 -28.65 -3.98
N PHE A 41 13.03 -27.35 -4.16
CA PHE A 41 12.77 -26.75 -5.48
C PHE A 41 13.23 -25.28 -5.55
N PRO A 42 13.56 -24.76 -6.74
CA PRO A 42 13.82 -23.34 -6.93
C PRO A 42 12.51 -22.54 -6.96
N GLY A 43 12.37 -21.56 -6.09
CA GLY A 43 11.34 -20.54 -6.17
C GLY A 43 11.88 -19.25 -6.79
N TYR A 44 11.05 -18.60 -7.59
CA TYR A 44 11.38 -17.34 -8.26
C TYR A 44 10.67 -16.20 -7.53
N ILE A 45 11.46 -15.35 -6.88
CA ILE A 45 10.95 -14.21 -6.14
C ILE A 45 10.85 -13.02 -7.08
N VAL A 46 9.66 -12.45 -7.13
CA VAL A 46 9.29 -11.28 -7.93
C VAL A 46 8.75 -10.18 -7.01
N ASP A 47 8.56 -8.99 -7.57
CA ASP A 47 8.05 -7.81 -6.88
C ASP A 47 6.79 -8.07 -6.05
N GLY A 48 6.80 -7.58 -4.80
CA GLY A 48 5.70 -7.74 -3.85
C GLY A 48 4.47 -6.91 -4.20
N GLY A 49 4.64 -5.82 -4.93
CA GLY A 49 3.56 -4.92 -5.38
C GLY A 49 2.56 -5.62 -6.30
N LEU A 50 2.94 -6.73 -6.94
CA LEU A 50 2.02 -7.55 -7.74
C LEU A 50 0.90 -8.19 -6.92
N LEU A 51 1.16 -8.48 -5.64
CA LEU A 51 0.23 -9.18 -4.75
C LEU A 51 -0.31 -8.26 -3.66
N SER A 52 0.52 -7.33 -3.16
CA SER A 52 0.14 -6.40 -2.10
C SER A 52 0.98 -5.14 -2.16
N ASN A 53 0.46 -4.10 -2.80
CA ASN A 53 1.20 -2.85 -3.00
C ASN A 53 1.18 -1.92 -1.77
N PHE A 54 0.31 -2.17 -0.79
CA PHE A 54 0.18 -1.31 0.39
C PHE A 54 -0.22 -2.05 1.68
N PRO A 55 0.64 -2.93 2.24
CA PRO A 55 0.31 -3.73 3.42
C PRO A 55 0.47 -2.98 4.75
N VAL A 56 -0.18 -1.82 4.91
CA VAL A 56 -0.06 -1.02 6.16
C VAL A 56 -0.54 -1.80 7.40
N TRP A 57 -1.52 -2.70 7.21
CA TRP A 57 -2.05 -3.59 8.24
C TRP A 57 -1.01 -4.57 8.79
N LEU A 58 0.07 -4.86 8.06
CA LEU A 58 1.11 -5.79 8.51
C LEU A 58 1.81 -5.28 9.78
N PHE A 59 1.79 -3.97 10.01
CA PHE A 59 2.40 -3.31 11.16
C PHE A 59 1.41 -3.05 12.30
N ASP A 60 0.21 -3.63 12.25
CA ASP A 60 -0.75 -3.54 13.35
C ASP A 60 -0.39 -4.49 14.49
N VAL A 61 -0.52 -3.98 15.71
CA VAL A 61 -0.38 -4.77 16.95
C VAL A 61 -1.75 -5.13 17.51
N ALA A 62 -1.82 -5.83 18.65
CA ALA A 62 -3.06 -5.93 19.40
C ALA A 62 -3.22 -4.69 20.31
N GLY A 63 -4.44 -4.14 20.40
CA GLY A 63 -4.73 -2.99 21.27
C GLY A 63 -4.10 -1.66 20.82
N PRO A 64 -3.99 -0.67 21.72
CA PRO A 64 -3.39 0.63 21.41
C PRO A 64 -1.89 0.49 21.05
N PRO A 65 -1.47 0.91 19.85
CA PRO A 65 -0.05 0.86 19.50
C PRO A 65 0.74 1.93 20.29
N PRO A 66 2.00 1.65 20.65
CA PRO A 66 2.87 2.62 21.33
C PRO A 66 3.30 3.80 20.43
N TRP A 67 3.27 3.63 19.11
CA TRP A 67 3.57 4.65 18.10
C TRP A 67 2.71 4.46 16.86
N PRO A 68 2.51 5.50 16.03
CA PRO A 68 1.73 5.37 14.82
C PRO A 68 2.44 4.57 13.73
N THR A 69 1.65 3.77 13.01
CA THR A 69 2.00 3.30 11.67
C THR A 69 1.44 4.28 10.67
N LEU A 70 2.30 4.89 9.85
CA LEU A 70 1.90 5.77 8.76
C LEU A 70 2.31 5.14 7.43
N GLY A 71 1.38 5.08 6.48
CA GLY A 71 1.67 4.55 5.16
C GLY A 71 1.75 5.66 4.11
N PHE A 72 2.68 5.54 3.16
CA PHE A 72 2.80 6.43 2.01
C PHE A 72 2.32 5.73 0.76
N MET A 73 1.19 6.19 0.21
CA MET A 73 0.59 5.59 -0.97
C MET A 73 0.77 6.52 -2.16
N LEU A 74 1.44 6.03 -3.20
CA LEU A 74 1.47 6.70 -4.48
C LEU A 74 0.11 6.50 -5.17
N ALA A 75 -0.58 7.60 -5.45
CA ALA A 75 -1.89 7.57 -6.08
C ALA A 75 -1.81 8.26 -7.44
N ASP A 76 -2.15 7.54 -8.51
CA ASP A 76 -2.31 8.16 -9.82
C ASP A 76 -3.73 8.73 -9.97
N PRO A 77 -3.90 10.07 -10.08
CA PRO A 77 -5.20 10.66 -10.38
C PRO A 77 -5.76 10.27 -11.77
N ARG A 78 -4.97 9.59 -12.61
CA ARG A 78 -5.33 9.12 -13.96
C ARG A 78 -5.62 7.62 -14.01
N TYR A 79 -5.95 7.02 -12.87
CA TYR A 79 -6.39 5.63 -12.75
C TYR A 79 -7.34 5.22 -13.90
N GLY A 80 -7.04 4.10 -14.56
CA GLY A 80 -7.89 3.55 -15.63
C GLY A 80 -7.63 4.09 -17.04
N LYS A 81 -6.50 4.77 -17.29
CA LYS A 81 -6.12 5.11 -18.67
C LYS A 81 -5.62 3.87 -19.43
N PRO A 82 -6.09 3.64 -20.67
CA PRO A 82 -5.68 2.46 -21.43
C PRO A 82 -4.20 2.48 -21.81
N HIS A 83 -3.54 1.33 -21.66
CA HIS A 83 -2.17 1.13 -22.14
C HIS A 83 -2.15 0.97 -23.67
N ARG A 84 -1.21 1.65 -24.35
CA ARG A 84 -0.99 1.44 -25.79
C ARG A 84 -0.17 0.16 -25.99
N ILE A 85 -0.79 -0.88 -26.55
CA ILE A 85 -0.14 -2.14 -26.89
C ILE A 85 0.38 -2.05 -28.33
N ARG A 86 1.68 -2.27 -28.51
CA ARG A 86 2.39 -2.25 -29.82
C ARG A 86 2.97 -3.61 -30.21
N GLY A 87 2.87 -4.61 -29.34
CA GLY A 87 3.41 -5.96 -29.52
C GLY A 87 3.55 -6.73 -28.20
N PRO A 88 4.09 -7.96 -28.23
CA PRO A 88 4.12 -8.88 -27.08
C PRO A 88 4.80 -8.32 -25.84
N VAL A 89 5.91 -7.59 -26.01
CA VAL A 89 6.65 -6.96 -24.89
C VAL A 89 5.79 -5.89 -24.22
N SER A 90 5.23 -4.97 -25.00
CA SER A 90 4.36 -3.91 -24.46
C SER A 90 3.08 -4.45 -23.84
N PHE A 91 2.60 -5.61 -24.30
CA PHE A 91 1.47 -6.31 -23.70
C PHE A 91 1.83 -6.84 -22.31
N GLY A 92 2.97 -7.53 -22.16
CA GLY A 92 3.46 -8.00 -20.86
C GLY A 92 3.65 -6.87 -19.86
N SER A 93 4.26 -5.76 -20.28
CA SER A 93 4.40 -4.56 -19.44
C SER A 93 3.05 -3.95 -19.04
N ALA A 94 2.06 -3.93 -19.95
CA ALA A 94 0.71 -3.44 -19.66
C ALA A 94 -0.04 -4.34 -18.66
N LEU A 95 0.15 -5.66 -18.73
CA LEU A 95 -0.43 -6.59 -17.75
C LEU A 95 0.17 -6.36 -16.37
N VAL A 96 1.49 -6.20 -16.28
CA VAL A 96 2.17 -5.91 -15.01
C VAL A 96 1.70 -4.57 -14.43
N ALA A 97 1.64 -3.52 -15.23
CA ALA A 97 1.13 -2.22 -14.78
C ALA A 97 -0.32 -2.31 -14.28
N THR A 98 -1.19 -2.99 -15.03
CA THR A 98 -2.58 -3.25 -14.61
C THR A 98 -2.65 -3.99 -13.27
N MET A 99 -1.82 -5.00 -13.05
CA MET A 99 -1.82 -5.74 -11.78
C MET A 99 -1.45 -4.82 -10.61
N LEU A 100 -0.39 -4.02 -10.75
CA LEU A 100 0.00 -3.06 -9.72
C LEU A 100 -1.12 -2.05 -9.42
N GLU A 101 -1.71 -1.47 -10.48
CA GLU A 101 -2.80 -0.50 -10.36
C GLU A 101 -4.08 -1.12 -9.75
N ALA A 102 -4.45 -2.35 -10.12
CA ALA A 102 -5.62 -3.03 -9.59
C ALA A 102 -5.51 -3.32 -8.08
N HIS A 103 -4.30 -3.62 -7.60
CA HIS A 103 -4.04 -3.85 -6.20
C HIS A 103 -4.12 -2.55 -5.36
N ASP A 104 -3.77 -1.39 -5.93
CA ASP A 104 -3.91 -0.08 -5.26
C ASP A 104 -5.37 0.37 -5.03
N ALA A 105 -6.30 -0.09 -5.87
CA ALA A 105 -7.71 0.31 -5.79
C ALA A 105 -8.56 -0.56 -4.85
N ARG A 106 -8.01 -1.66 -4.31
CA ARG A 106 -8.72 -2.42 -3.27
C ARG A 106 -8.89 -1.52 -2.05
N HIS A 107 -10.14 -1.37 -1.62
CA HIS A 107 -10.55 -0.34 -0.69
C HIS A 107 -9.76 -0.44 0.62
N LEU A 108 -8.97 0.59 0.92
CA LEU A 108 -8.40 0.76 2.25
C LEU A 108 -9.55 0.79 3.26
N GLU A 109 -9.43 -0.01 4.32
CA GLU A 109 -10.31 0.13 5.47
C GLU A 109 -10.25 1.56 6.02
N ALA A 110 -11.32 2.01 6.68
CA ALA A 110 -11.39 3.38 7.18
C ALA A 110 -10.21 3.72 8.12
N SER A 111 -9.78 2.74 8.94
CA SER A 111 -8.62 2.86 9.83
C SER A 111 -7.28 2.98 9.10
N ASP A 112 -7.16 2.38 7.91
CA ASP A 112 -5.95 2.44 7.09
C ASP A 112 -5.89 3.75 6.31
N SER A 113 -7.03 4.19 5.80
CA SER A 113 -7.16 5.46 5.08
C SER A 113 -6.73 6.67 5.94
N VAL A 114 -7.17 6.74 7.20
CA VAL A 114 -6.85 7.88 8.09
C VAL A 114 -5.39 7.97 8.52
N ARG A 115 -4.60 6.92 8.31
CA ARG A 115 -3.15 6.89 8.58
C ARG A 115 -2.32 6.79 7.30
N THR A 116 -2.94 7.04 6.14
CA THR A 116 -2.30 6.96 4.83
C THR A 116 -2.11 8.34 4.22
N ILE A 117 -0.87 8.67 3.90
CA ILE A 117 -0.47 9.86 3.16
C ILE A 117 -0.55 9.52 1.67
N ARG A 118 -1.57 10.02 0.99
CA ARG A 118 -1.76 9.83 -0.46
C ARG A 118 -0.95 10.88 -1.23
N ILE A 119 0.01 10.42 -2.02
CA ILE A 119 0.92 11.27 -2.79
C ILE A 119 0.51 11.20 -4.27
N PRO A 120 0.17 12.32 -4.93
CA PRO A 120 -0.13 12.30 -6.35
C PRO A 120 1.15 12.04 -7.17
N THR A 121 1.11 11.07 -8.08
CA THR A 121 2.26 10.75 -8.95
C THR A 121 2.47 11.75 -10.09
N THR A 122 1.61 12.77 -10.21
CA THR A 122 1.67 13.81 -11.24
C THR A 122 1.71 13.27 -12.68
N GLY A 123 1.18 12.06 -12.90
CA GLY A 123 1.12 11.39 -14.19
C GLY A 123 2.38 10.61 -14.58
N VAL A 124 3.26 10.33 -13.62
CA VAL A 124 4.37 9.37 -13.74
C VAL A 124 3.89 7.97 -13.37
N ARG A 125 4.24 6.97 -14.18
CA ARG A 125 3.89 5.56 -13.98
C ARG A 125 5.01 4.81 -13.25
N THR A 126 4.66 3.67 -12.66
CA THR A 126 5.62 2.76 -12.01
C THR A 126 6.71 2.24 -12.96
N THR A 127 6.42 2.16 -14.25
CA THR A 127 7.34 1.67 -15.28
C THR A 127 8.05 2.77 -16.06
N ASP A 128 7.94 4.04 -15.65
CA ASP A 128 8.65 5.16 -16.27
C ASP A 128 10.07 5.29 -15.69
N PHE A 129 11.03 4.53 -16.22
CA PHE A 129 12.42 4.53 -15.73
C PHE A 129 13.23 5.76 -16.16
N ASP A 130 12.82 6.45 -17.23
CA ASP A 130 13.54 7.58 -17.83
C ASP A 130 12.98 8.94 -17.37
N LEU A 131 12.95 9.18 -16.06
CA LEU A 131 12.44 10.45 -15.52
C LEU A 131 13.40 11.60 -15.81
N THR A 132 12.84 12.72 -16.29
CA THR A 132 13.59 13.98 -16.38
C THR A 132 13.88 14.54 -14.97
N PRO A 133 14.93 15.37 -14.80
CA PRO A 133 15.17 16.07 -13.54
C PRO A 133 13.95 16.87 -13.05
N GLY A 134 13.21 17.48 -13.98
CA GLY A 134 11.99 18.21 -13.66
C GLY A 134 10.85 17.31 -13.16
N GLN A 135 10.67 16.11 -13.72
CA GLN A 135 9.69 15.13 -13.21
C GLN A 135 10.06 14.65 -11.81
N ARG A 136 11.34 14.31 -11.59
CA ARG A 136 11.81 13.88 -10.26
C ARG A 136 11.56 14.94 -9.19
N ARG A 137 11.86 16.21 -9.50
CA ARG A 137 11.62 17.32 -8.58
C ARG A 137 10.13 17.49 -8.26
N ARG A 138 9.25 17.42 -9.26
CA ARG A 138 7.79 17.52 -9.04
C ARG A 138 7.26 16.38 -8.17
N LEU A 139 7.75 15.15 -8.36
CA LEU A 139 7.37 14.01 -7.51
C LEU A 139 7.80 14.23 -6.06
N TYR A 140 9.02 14.72 -5.86
CA TYR A 140 9.54 15.04 -4.52
C TYR A 140 8.69 16.13 -3.84
N GLU A 141 8.42 17.23 -4.54
CA GLU A 141 7.60 18.33 -4.04
C GLU A 141 6.17 17.88 -3.71
N ALA A 142 5.57 17.03 -4.56
CA ALA A 142 4.26 16.44 -4.31
C ALA A 142 4.24 15.59 -3.03
N GLY A 143 5.28 14.82 -2.77
CA GLY A 143 5.44 14.05 -1.54
C GLY A 143 5.56 14.93 -0.30
N VAL A 144 6.42 15.95 -0.36
CA VAL A 144 6.61 16.91 0.74
C VAL A 144 5.30 17.63 1.08
N GLU A 145 4.58 18.12 0.07
CA GLU A 145 3.32 18.82 0.26
C GLU A 145 2.22 17.90 0.84
N ALA A 146 2.12 16.66 0.34
CA ALA A 146 1.17 15.68 0.86
C ALA A 146 1.45 15.36 2.34
N ALA A 147 2.71 15.17 2.71
CA ALA A 147 3.11 14.91 4.09
C ALA A 147 2.80 16.13 4.99
N ARG A 148 3.14 17.36 4.55
CA ARG A 148 2.84 18.58 5.32
C ARG A 148 1.36 18.73 5.62
N ARG A 149 0.50 18.52 4.62
CA ARG A 149 -0.97 18.58 4.80
C ARG A 149 -1.46 17.53 5.78
N PHE A 150 -0.95 16.31 5.66
CA PHE A 150 -1.33 15.22 6.57
C PHE A 150 -0.95 15.55 8.02
N PHE A 151 0.31 15.95 8.26
CA PHE A 151 0.78 16.24 9.61
C PHE A 151 0.19 17.50 10.24
N ALA A 152 -0.37 18.41 9.44
CA ALA A 152 -1.09 19.59 9.97
C ALA A 152 -2.40 19.22 10.68
N GLU A 153 -3.04 18.11 10.29
CA GLU A 153 -4.37 17.72 10.78
C GLU A 153 -4.37 16.40 11.57
N TRP A 154 -3.35 15.56 11.38
CA TRP A 154 -3.33 14.22 11.93
C TRP A 154 -2.97 14.20 13.43
N ASP A 155 -3.78 13.49 14.21
CA ASP A 155 -3.65 13.33 15.66
C ASP A 155 -3.63 11.84 16.02
N PHE A 156 -2.52 11.40 16.61
CA PHE A 156 -2.32 10.01 17.01
C PHE A 156 -3.30 9.55 18.08
N GLN A 157 -3.54 10.37 19.11
CA GLN A 157 -4.42 10.03 20.23
C GLN A 157 -5.86 9.92 19.76
N ARG A 158 -6.27 10.80 18.85
CA ARG A 158 -7.57 10.71 18.18
C ARG A 158 -7.70 9.43 17.37
N TYR A 159 -6.67 9.05 16.61
CA TYR A 159 -6.65 7.77 15.89
C TYR A 159 -6.83 6.58 16.84
N VAL A 160 -6.07 6.54 17.95
CA VAL A 160 -6.17 5.46 18.93
C VAL A 160 -7.59 5.35 19.49
N ARG A 161 -8.18 6.48 19.93
CA ARG A 161 -9.55 6.51 20.47
C ARG A 161 -10.59 5.97 19.50
N LEU A 162 -10.51 6.36 18.24
CA LEU A 162 -11.54 6.03 17.24
C LEU A 162 -11.38 4.62 16.65
N TYR A 163 -10.15 4.11 16.53
CA TYR A 163 -9.87 2.90 15.75
C TYR A 163 -9.18 1.79 16.54
N ARG A 164 -8.66 2.05 17.76
CA ARG A 164 -7.82 1.10 18.52
C ARG A 164 -8.25 0.87 19.97
N SER A 165 -9.18 1.67 20.51
CA SER A 165 -9.63 1.60 21.92
C SER A 165 -10.77 0.62 22.19
N GLY A 166 -11.31 -0.07 21.17
CA GLY A 166 -12.32 -1.13 21.34
C GLY A 166 -11.68 -2.49 21.56
N SER A 167 -12.17 -3.24 22.55
CA SER A 167 -11.69 -4.57 22.96
C SER A 167 -11.45 -5.53 21.78
N GLY A 168 -10.19 -5.93 21.61
CA GLY A 168 -9.77 -7.25 21.13
C GLY A 168 -10.49 -7.87 19.93
N ALA A 169 -10.34 -7.30 18.74
CA ALA A 169 -10.34 -8.07 17.49
C ALA A 169 -9.66 -7.25 16.41
N GLY A 170 -8.39 -7.54 16.11
CA GLY A 170 -7.78 -7.05 14.88
C GLY A 170 -8.54 -7.60 13.67
N PRO A 171 -8.71 -6.84 12.57
CA PRO A 171 -9.27 -7.40 11.35
C PRO A 171 -8.17 -8.25 10.69
N GLY A 172 -8.02 -9.50 11.14
CA GLY A 172 -6.90 -10.32 10.71
C GLY A 172 -6.99 -11.80 11.02
N ALA A 173 -8.17 -12.35 11.30
CA ALA A 173 -8.44 -13.79 11.23
C ALA A 173 -9.96 -14.05 11.38
N GLY A 174 -10.67 -14.10 10.24
CA GLY A 174 -11.99 -14.74 10.08
C GLY A 174 -13.18 -14.22 10.90
N ALA A 175 -14.13 -13.54 10.26
CA ALA A 175 -15.56 -13.65 10.60
C ALA A 175 -16.45 -13.02 9.52
N VAL A 176 -17.13 -13.88 8.76
CA VAL A 176 -18.43 -13.56 8.15
C VAL A 176 -19.39 -13.33 9.31
N GLY A 177 -19.85 -12.09 9.53
CA GLY A 177 -20.74 -11.82 10.67
C GLY A 177 -21.07 -10.34 10.92
N ASP A 178 -22.29 -9.99 10.51
CA ASP A 178 -23.14 -8.87 10.93
C ASP A 178 -22.84 -7.44 10.43
N ALA A 179 -23.59 -7.06 9.38
CA ALA A 179 -23.49 -5.82 8.63
C ALA A 179 -24.35 -4.66 9.20
N ARG A 180 -25.18 -4.88 10.24
CA ARG A 180 -26.17 -3.87 10.65
C ARG A 180 -25.65 -2.83 11.64
N SER A 181 -24.87 -3.22 12.65
CA SER A 181 -24.35 -2.25 13.65
C SER A 181 -23.25 -1.32 13.12
N ARG A 182 -22.51 -1.73 12.08
CA ARG A 182 -21.42 -0.92 11.47
C ARG A 182 -21.93 0.15 10.49
N SER A 183 -23.19 0.06 10.05
CA SER A 183 -23.80 1.01 9.11
C SER A 183 -24.18 2.34 9.78
N HIS A 184 -24.56 2.32 11.06
CA HIS A 184 -24.98 3.51 11.80
C HIS A 184 -23.80 4.45 12.09
N MET A 185 -22.68 3.91 12.56
CA MET A 185 -21.47 4.70 12.87
C MET A 185 -20.79 5.26 11.59
N ARG A 186 -20.93 4.56 10.45
CA ARG A 186 -20.46 5.03 9.13
C ARG A 186 -21.20 6.28 8.63
N ASN A 187 -22.51 6.37 8.89
CA ASN A 187 -23.32 7.50 8.42
C ASN A 187 -23.09 8.78 9.24
N GLU A 188 -22.72 8.65 10.51
CA GLU A 188 -22.52 9.79 11.41
C GLU A 188 -21.18 10.48 11.16
N VAL A 189 -20.09 9.70 11.01
CA VAL A 189 -18.75 10.22 10.72
C VAL A 189 -18.68 10.83 9.31
N HIS A 190 -19.37 10.24 8.33
CA HIS A 190 -19.42 10.81 6.97
C HIS A 190 -20.18 12.14 6.93
N ARG A 191 -21.26 12.28 7.71
CA ARG A 191 -22.02 13.54 7.82
C ARG A 191 -21.18 14.65 8.45
N ASP A 192 -20.40 14.36 9.49
CA ASP A 192 -19.55 15.33 10.17
C ASP A 192 -18.41 15.86 9.28
N VAL A 193 -17.81 14.99 8.48
CA VAL A 193 -16.76 15.38 7.52
C VAL A 193 -17.32 16.22 6.38
N VAL A 194 -18.52 15.89 5.87
CA VAL A 194 -19.18 16.66 4.80
C VAL A 194 -19.66 18.03 5.30
N GLN A 195 -20.22 18.10 6.52
CA GLN A 195 -20.67 19.34 7.16
C GLN A 195 -19.51 20.34 7.38
N ARG A 196 -18.35 19.87 7.84
CA ARG A 196 -17.16 20.71 8.04
C ARG A 196 -16.58 21.22 6.71
N ARG A 197 -16.67 20.43 5.64
CA ARG A 197 -16.21 20.82 4.30
C ARG A 197 -17.10 21.88 3.63
N LEU A 198 -18.38 21.95 4.01
CA LEU A 198 -19.31 23.00 3.54
C LEU A 198 -19.11 24.32 4.30
N HIS A 199 -18.82 24.27 5.61
CA HIS A 199 -18.55 25.47 6.41
C HIS A 199 -17.24 26.18 6.02
N PHE A 200 -16.22 25.44 5.59
CA PHE A 200 -14.95 26.02 5.13
C PHE A 200 -15.05 26.70 3.75
N ARG A 201 -16.13 26.46 2.99
CA ARG A 201 -16.32 27.00 1.63
C ARG A 201 -17.16 28.29 1.60
N GLN A 202 -17.65 28.74 2.75
CA GLN A 202 -18.47 29.96 2.90
C GLN A 202 -17.79 31.06 3.75
N ARG A 203 -16.46 30.98 3.94
CA ARG A 203 -15.65 32.07 4.49
C ARG A 203 -14.49 32.36 3.55
#